data_AF-A0A1K0H663-F1
#
_entry.id   AF-A0A1K0H663-F1
#
_cell.length_a   1.000
_cell.length_b   1.000
_cell.length_c   1.000
_cell.angle_alpha   90.00
_cell.angle_beta   90.00
_cell.angle_gamma   90.00
#
_symmetry.space_group_name_H-M   'P 1'
#
loop_
_entity.id
_entity.type
_entity.pdbx_description
1 polymer ?
#
loop_
_entity_poly.entity_id
_entity_poly.type
_entity_poly.pdbx_seq_one_letter_code
_entity_poly.pdbx_strand_id
1 'polypeptide(L)'
;MLSTKIIGLCITALAIVQVHAVDNVDPGVRVQIPERLLLPVGDQNLAREGGFQLVPSYPPQDEWPTDLPAAQPGPVGAGEGGASSSRQPDEPEVSSQSARVPSNPQLPLGRKWFSMQSYPLDMHELQKFYHDDNFEPVNFESLYKNTRFQTSGMIYRPYPPVLLAIQGSIWPVLQRHNLRPNDVSPNYNLKHGEYLWPPFQPGPDGLPSLDLRPNLEHDLRQRITARVTAHSQVTPALYHMGVNVDGNTRHILMLTGRSKDFFDEKVHLPQSQIWLFYESAKVNREKTSKFAFLGASLLPIGAKEKLVENGVARAVSSAHVALPH
;
A
#
# COMPACT_ATOMS: atom_id res chain seq x y z
N MET A 1 -42.43 -43.23 -13.72
CA MET A 1 -41.79 -43.26 -15.05
C MET A 1 -41.81 -41.84 -15.63
N LEU A 2 -40.61 -41.31 -15.93
CA LEU A 2 -40.22 -40.28 -16.92
C LEU A 2 -41.31 -39.30 -17.47
N SER A 3 -41.10 -38.00 -17.68
CA SER A 3 -39.86 -37.28 -17.98
C SER A 3 -40.08 -35.76 -17.90
N THR A 4 -39.00 -35.10 -17.54
CA THR A 4 -38.65 -33.67 -17.53
C THR A 4 -38.88 -32.96 -18.88
N LYS A 5 -39.23 -31.66 -18.86
CA LYS A 5 -38.54 -30.62 -19.65
C LYS A 5 -38.90 -29.19 -19.21
N ILE A 6 -37.85 -28.48 -18.83
CA ILE A 6 -37.73 -27.04 -18.51
C ILE A 6 -37.10 -26.37 -19.74
N ILE A 7 -37.65 -25.24 -20.21
CA ILE A 7 -36.96 -24.12 -20.89
C ILE A 7 -37.89 -22.89 -20.64
N GLY A 8 -37.53 -21.74 -20.08
CA GLY A 8 -36.25 -21.04 -20.00
C GLY A 8 -36.30 -19.80 -20.90
N LEU A 9 -36.89 -18.68 -20.43
CA LEU A 9 -36.90 -17.40 -21.16
C LEU A 9 -36.28 -16.30 -20.31
N CYS A 10 -35.02 -15.97 -20.59
CA CYS A 10 -34.33 -14.78 -20.07
C CYS A 10 -34.48 -13.64 -21.08
N ILE A 11 -35.08 -12.52 -20.66
CA ILE A 11 -35.12 -11.27 -21.43
C ILE A 11 -34.00 -10.39 -20.90
N THR A 12 -32.94 -10.23 -21.69
CA THR A 12 -31.87 -9.24 -21.47
C THR A 12 -32.18 -8.04 -22.36
N ALA A 13 -32.62 -6.93 -21.77
CA ALA A 13 -32.76 -5.66 -22.48
C ALA A 13 -31.39 -4.95 -22.54
N LEU A 14 -30.75 -4.97 -23.71
CA LEU A 14 -29.62 -4.11 -24.04
C LEU A 14 -30.15 -2.72 -24.43
N ALA A 15 -29.88 -1.70 -23.61
CA ALA A 15 -30.07 -0.31 -24.01
C ALA A 15 -28.83 0.16 -24.78
N ILE A 16 -28.92 0.17 -26.11
CA ILE A 16 -27.97 0.84 -26.99
C ILE A 16 -28.43 2.29 -27.11
N VAL A 17 -27.68 3.22 -26.52
CA VAL A 17 -27.87 4.66 -26.74
C VAL A 17 -27.08 5.02 -28.01
N GLN A 18 -27.78 5.12 -29.14
CA GLN A 18 -27.28 5.82 -30.33
C GLN A 18 -27.43 7.33 -30.11
N VAL A 19 -26.31 8.04 -30.05
CA VAL A 19 -26.28 9.50 -30.12
C VAL A 19 -26.34 9.88 -31.60
N HIS A 20 -27.52 10.29 -32.07
CA HIS A 20 -27.64 11.03 -33.32
C HIS A 20 -27.34 12.51 -33.05
N ALA A 21 -26.38 13.04 -33.82
CA ALA A 21 -26.14 14.45 -33.97
C ALA A 21 -27.40 15.10 -34.56
N VAL A 22 -27.92 16.11 -33.87
CA VAL A 22 -28.89 17.05 -34.42
C VAL A 22 -28.30 18.44 -34.23
N ASP A 23 -27.91 19.01 -35.37
CA ASP A 23 -27.63 20.44 -35.52
C ASP A 23 -28.92 21.25 -35.42
N ASN A 24 -28.76 22.46 -34.88
CA ASN A 24 -29.62 23.64 -34.97
C ASN A 24 -30.80 23.84 -33.99
N VAL A 25 -30.81 25.08 -33.48
CA VAL A 25 -31.89 25.90 -32.89
C VAL A 25 -32.19 25.74 -31.39
N ASP A 26 -31.66 26.64 -30.54
CA ASP A 26 -32.36 27.87 -30.06
C ASP A 26 -31.73 28.41 -28.75
N PRO A 27 -31.03 29.57 -28.73
CA PRO A 27 -30.49 30.15 -27.50
C PRO A 27 -31.56 31.00 -26.79
N GLY A 28 -32.58 30.35 -26.23
CA GLY A 28 -33.74 31.08 -25.69
C GLY A 28 -34.42 30.53 -24.43
N VAL A 29 -34.01 29.37 -23.91
CA VAL A 29 -34.76 28.73 -22.80
C VAL A 29 -34.03 28.87 -21.47
N ARG A 30 -34.44 29.88 -20.69
CA ARG A 30 -34.09 30.01 -19.26
C ARG A 30 -34.87 28.96 -18.46
N VAL A 31 -34.17 27.95 -17.95
CA VAL A 31 -34.71 27.01 -16.95
C VAL A 31 -34.74 27.71 -15.59
N GLN A 32 -35.94 28.00 -15.08
CA GLN A 32 -36.17 28.43 -13.70
C GLN A 32 -36.03 27.23 -12.77
N ILE A 33 -35.07 27.30 -11.84
CA ILE A 33 -34.92 26.35 -10.74
C ILE A 33 -35.76 26.88 -9.57
N PRO A 34 -36.71 26.11 -9.00
CA PRO A 34 -37.43 26.54 -7.82
C PRO A 34 -36.52 26.51 -6.58
N GLU A 35 -36.19 27.69 -6.06
CA GLU A 35 -35.73 27.87 -4.68
C GLU A 35 -36.86 27.47 -3.72
N ARG A 36 -36.70 26.34 -3.02
CA ARG A 36 -37.36 26.08 -1.73
C ARG A 36 -36.79 24.82 -1.10
N LEU A 37 -36.07 25.01 -0.01
CA LEU A 37 -36.06 24.25 1.25
C LEU A 37 -34.70 24.42 1.93
N LEU A 38 -34.46 25.64 2.42
CA LEU A 38 -33.49 25.90 3.47
C LEU A 38 -34.19 25.60 4.80
N LEU A 39 -33.74 24.56 5.51
CA LEU A 39 -34.04 24.35 6.92
C LEU A 39 -32.75 24.60 7.73
N PRO A 40 -32.79 25.43 8.77
CA PRO A 40 -31.66 25.62 9.68
C PRO A 40 -31.58 24.43 10.65
N VAL A 41 -30.44 23.75 10.68
CA VAL A 41 -30.11 22.81 11.76
C VAL A 41 -29.46 23.63 12.87
N GLY A 42 -30.14 23.68 14.01
CA GLY A 42 -29.74 24.47 15.18
C GLY A 42 -28.53 23.90 15.90
N ASP A 43 -27.72 24.85 16.39
CA ASP A 43 -26.70 24.66 17.41
C ASP A 43 -27.34 24.31 18.75
N GLN A 44 -27.05 23.12 19.26
CA GLN A 44 -27.07 22.83 20.70
C GLN A 44 -25.98 21.80 20.99
N ASN A 45 -24.94 22.20 21.71
CA ASN A 45 -24.42 21.40 22.83
C ASN A 45 -23.56 22.26 23.74
N LEU A 46 -24.10 22.46 24.94
CA LEU A 46 -23.45 23.02 26.11
C LEU A 46 -22.33 22.10 26.61
N ALA A 47 -21.27 22.76 27.07
CA ALA A 47 -20.45 22.50 28.25
C ALA A 47 -20.60 21.14 28.95
N ARG A 48 -19.48 20.42 29.04
CA ARG A 48 -19.20 19.57 30.20
C ARG A 48 -17.73 19.69 30.60
N GLU A 49 -17.56 20.22 31.81
CA GLU A 49 -16.31 20.35 32.54
C GLU A 49 -15.73 18.98 32.95
N GLY A 50 -14.41 18.96 33.13
CA GLY A 50 -13.79 18.35 34.31
C GLY A 50 -13.25 16.93 34.16
N GLY A 51 -11.92 16.80 34.19
CA GLY A 51 -11.24 15.54 34.50
C GLY A 51 -9.80 15.48 34.02
N PHE A 52 -8.88 16.19 34.70
CA PHE A 52 -7.44 15.93 34.56
C PHE A 52 -7.13 14.55 35.17
N GLN A 53 -6.69 13.61 34.35
CA GLN A 53 -6.11 12.35 34.80
C GLN A 53 -4.59 12.39 34.66
N LEU A 54 -3.92 11.96 35.73
CA LEU A 54 -2.48 11.85 35.89
C LEU A 54 -1.89 10.87 34.86
N VAL A 55 -0.86 11.32 34.16
CA VAL A 55 -0.06 10.50 33.23
C VAL A 55 0.89 9.61 34.05
N PRO A 56 0.93 8.29 33.83
CA PRO A 56 1.98 7.45 34.40
C PRO A 56 3.30 7.69 33.63
N SER A 57 4.34 8.06 34.38
CA SER A 57 5.72 8.06 33.89
C SER A 57 6.19 6.61 33.73
N TYR A 58 6.47 6.19 32.49
CA TYR A 58 7.16 4.93 32.21
C TYR A 58 8.66 5.16 32.01
N PRO A 59 9.52 4.22 32.43
CA PRO A 59 10.98 4.35 32.32
C PRO A 59 11.43 4.25 30.85
N PRO A 60 12.64 4.77 30.54
CA PRO A 60 13.21 4.70 29.20
C PRO A 60 13.34 3.23 28.75
N GLN A 61 12.88 2.93 27.54
CA GLN A 61 13.08 1.62 26.94
C GLN A 61 14.51 1.46 26.46
N ASP A 62 15.11 0.38 26.93
CA ASP A 62 16.47 -0.08 26.67
C ASP A 62 16.80 -0.25 25.18
N GLU A 63 18.09 -0.08 24.93
CA GLU A 63 18.79 -0.22 23.66
C GLU A 63 18.48 -1.54 22.91
N TRP A 64 18.44 -1.42 21.59
CA TRP A 64 18.37 -2.56 20.68
C TRP A 64 19.60 -3.49 20.88
N PRO A 65 19.42 -4.81 21.05
CA PRO A 65 20.54 -5.74 21.13
C PRO A 65 21.31 -5.78 19.81
N THR A 66 22.58 -5.39 19.83
CA THR A 66 23.48 -5.38 18.66
C THR A 66 24.36 -6.64 18.63
N ASP A 67 23.83 -7.80 19.01
CA ASP A 67 24.60 -9.05 19.03
C ASP A 67 24.03 -10.08 18.05
N LEU A 68 24.55 -10.03 16.82
CA LEU A 68 24.51 -11.16 15.90
C LEU A 68 25.60 -12.16 16.32
N PRO A 69 25.30 -13.47 16.43
CA PRO A 69 26.32 -14.46 16.75
C PRO A 69 27.30 -14.62 15.58
N ALA A 70 28.59 -14.48 15.89
CA ALA A 70 29.69 -14.78 14.98
C ALA A 70 29.62 -16.25 14.52
N ALA A 71 29.71 -16.46 13.19
CA ALA A 71 29.83 -17.78 12.61
C ALA A 71 31.13 -18.45 13.08
N GLN A 72 31.01 -19.65 13.65
CA GLN A 72 32.15 -20.49 14.03
C GLN A 72 32.86 -21.03 12.77
N PRO A 73 34.20 -20.95 12.67
CA PRO A 73 34.94 -21.67 11.65
C PRO A 73 35.09 -23.15 12.03
N GLY A 74 34.82 -24.04 11.08
CA GLY A 74 35.04 -25.48 11.21
C GLY A 74 36.54 -25.88 11.17
N PRO A 75 36.86 -27.13 11.54
CA PRO A 75 38.22 -27.55 11.82
C PRO A 75 39.05 -27.81 10.55
N VAL A 76 40.32 -27.40 10.64
CA VAL A 76 41.35 -27.53 9.61
C VAL A 76 41.99 -28.92 9.70
N GLY A 77 41.95 -29.66 8.58
CA GLY A 77 42.73 -30.89 8.39
C GLY A 77 44.17 -30.57 8.00
N ALA A 78 45.10 -31.26 8.64
CA ALA A 78 46.55 -31.17 8.39
C ALA A 78 46.94 -31.81 7.05
N GLY A 79 47.82 -31.13 6.31
CA GLY A 79 48.48 -31.64 5.12
C GLY A 79 49.67 -30.75 4.76
N GLU A 80 50.88 -31.24 5.05
CA GLU A 80 52.17 -30.60 4.80
C GLU A 80 52.56 -30.60 3.32
N GLY A 81 53.33 -29.59 2.91
CA GLY A 81 54.37 -29.74 1.89
C GLY A 81 54.18 -28.93 0.61
N GLY A 82 55.03 -27.92 0.41
CA GLY A 82 55.26 -27.35 -0.93
C GLY A 82 55.70 -25.90 -0.94
N ALA A 83 57.01 -25.69 -1.03
CA ALA A 83 57.65 -24.38 -1.23
C ALA A 83 57.22 -23.71 -2.55
N SER A 84 56.94 -22.40 -2.52
CA SER A 84 57.52 -21.37 -3.42
C SER A 84 56.60 -20.16 -3.64
N SER A 85 57.28 -19.02 -3.75
CA SER A 85 56.91 -17.84 -4.56
C SER A 85 56.04 -16.77 -3.90
N SER A 86 56.73 -15.73 -3.43
CA SER A 86 56.17 -14.40 -3.18
C SER A 86 55.60 -13.81 -4.47
N ARG A 87 54.28 -13.72 -4.53
CA ARG A 87 53.56 -12.71 -5.31
C ARG A 87 52.50 -12.12 -4.39
N GLN A 88 52.65 -10.84 -4.06
CA GLN A 88 51.57 -10.06 -3.46
C GLN A 88 50.38 -10.09 -4.42
N PRO A 89 49.17 -10.48 -3.96
CA PRO A 89 47.95 -10.19 -4.68
C PRO A 89 47.63 -8.72 -4.48
N ASP A 90 47.39 -8.01 -5.58
CA ASP A 90 46.71 -6.73 -5.57
C ASP A 90 45.43 -6.86 -4.76
N GLU A 91 45.33 -6.11 -3.67
CA GLU A 91 44.09 -6.02 -2.90
C GLU A 91 43.00 -5.52 -3.85
N PRO A 92 41.89 -6.24 -4.04
CA PRO A 92 40.75 -5.66 -4.71
C PRO A 92 40.30 -4.50 -3.83
N GLU A 93 40.49 -3.29 -4.35
CA GLU A 93 39.95 -2.05 -3.84
C GLU A 93 38.45 -2.30 -3.62
N VAL A 94 38.10 -2.68 -2.39
CA VAL A 94 36.72 -2.79 -1.94
C VAL A 94 36.24 -1.36 -1.92
N SER A 95 35.76 -0.94 -3.10
CA SER A 95 35.00 0.26 -3.31
C SER A 95 33.80 0.12 -2.39
N SER A 96 34.00 0.61 -1.18
CA SER A 96 32.96 1.00 -0.26
C SER A 96 32.22 2.09 -0.98
N GLN A 97 31.33 1.69 -1.90
CA GLN A 97 30.23 2.51 -2.37
C GLN A 97 29.35 2.72 -1.14
N SER A 98 29.84 3.60 -0.27
CA SER A 98 29.04 4.33 0.69
C SER A 98 27.82 4.77 -0.11
N ALA A 99 26.67 4.23 0.28
CA ALA A 99 25.39 4.59 -0.29
C ALA A 99 25.42 6.11 -0.43
N ARG A 100 25.36 6.60 -1.67
CA ARG A 100 25.21 8.02 -1.95
C ARG A 100 23.87 8.41 -1.37
N VAL A 101 23.84 8.70 -0.08
CA VAL A 101 22.81 9.52 0.55
C VAL A 101 23.21 10.93 0.15
N PRO A 102 22.59 11.52 -0.88
CA PRO A 102 22.87 12.91 -1.20
C PRO A 102 22.66 13.74 0.07
N SER A 103 23.61 14.60 0.40
CA SER A 103 23.69 15.33 1.67
C SER A 103 22.59 16.37 1.90
N ASN A 104 21.61 16.45 1.00
CA ASN A 104 20.27 17.00 1.20
C ASN A 104 19.49 16.78 -0.11
N PRO A 105 18.80 15.64 -0.32
CA PRO A 105 17.86 15.56 -1.43
C PRO A 105 16.71 16.50 -1.09
N GLN A 106 16.44 17.52 -1.93
CA GLN A 106 15.24 18.32 -1.77
C GLN A 106 14.04 17.38 -1.72
N LEU A 107 13.46 17.21 -0.52
CA LEU A 107 12.32 16.32 -0.34
C LEU A 107 11.19 16.83 -1.22
N PRO A 108 10.55 15.98 -2.05
CA PRO A 108 9.46 16.41 -2.92
C PRO A 108 8.20 16.58 -2.08
N LEU A 109 8.06 17.76 -1.47
CA LEU A 109 6.93 18.14 -0.63
C LEU A 109 5.81 18.82 -1.43
N GLY A 110 4.60 18.83 -0.87
CA GLY A 110 3.46 19.56 -1.41
C GLY A 110 2.85 18.94 -2.67
N ARG A 111 3.24 17.70 -3.01
CA ARG A 111 2.66 16.95 -4.13
C ARG A 111 1.25 16.48 -3.80
N LYS A 112 0.41 16.32 -4.82
CA LYS A 112 -0.95 15.78 -4.63
C LYS A 112 -0.92 14.26 -4.52
N TRP A 113 -0.03 13.62 -5.29
CA TRP A 113 0.18 12.18 -5.32
C TRP A 113 1.64 11.78 -5.06
N PHE A 114 1.93 10.48 -5.16
CA PHE A 114 3.26 9.95 -4.92
C PHE A 114 4.29 10.60 -5.84
N SER A 115 5.51 10.73 -5.35
CA SER A 115 6.65 11.14 -6.17
C SER A 115 7.42 9.92 -6.66
N MET A 116 8.04 10.05 -7.84
CA MET A 116 8.91 9.01 -8.44
C MET A 116 10.28 8.97 -7.77
N GLN A 117 10.28 8.81 -6.45
CA GLN A 117 11.47 8.76 -5.60
C GLN A 117 11.27 7.65 -4.57
N SER A 118 12.35 6.92 -4.28
CA SER A 118 12.37 5.92 -3.22
C SER A 118 12.29 6.60 -1.86
N TYR A 119 11.46 6.06 -0.96
CA TYR A 119 11.41 6.49 0.42
C TYR A 119 12.13 5.47 1.32
N PRO A 120 13.14 5.89 2.10
CA PRO A 120 13.80 5.02 3.07
C PRO A 120 12.85 4.63 4.21
N LEU A 121 12.83 3.35 4.58
CA LEU A 121 11.92 2.86 5.62
C LEU A 121 12.35 3.29 7.05
N ASP A 122 13.61 3.66 7.22
CA ASP A 122 14.27 3.99 8.48
C ASP A 122 14.28 5.50 8.80
N MET A 123 13.52 6.31 8.05
CA MET A 123 13.44 7.75 8.30
C MET A 123 12.84 8.07 9.67
N HIS A 124 13.59 8.84 10.46
CA HIS A 124 13.17 9.29 11.78
C HIS A 124 11.91 10.17 11.71
N GLU A 125 11.76 10.99 10.67
CA GLU A 125 10.63 11.88 10.45
C GLU A 125 9.30 11.13 10.31
N LEU A 126 9.35 9.84 10.00
CA LEU A 126 8.18 8.98 9.86
C LEU A 126 7.80 8.25 11.13
N GLN A 127 8.60 8.32 12.19
CA GLN A 127 8.35 7.62 13.44
C GLN A 127 6.97 7.93 14.02
N LYS A 128 6.50 9.18 13.86
CA LYS A 128 5.18 9.59 14.31
C LYS A 128 4.02 8.81 13.66
N PHE A 129 4.24 8.27 12.46
CA PHE A 129 3.26 7.44 11.75
C PHE A 129 3.36 5.95 12.13
N TYR A 130 4.32 5.56 12.97
CA TYR A 130 4.53 4.17 13.40
C TYR A 130 3.83 3.85 14.75
N HIS A 131 3.43 4.86 15.52
CA HIS A 131 3.11 4.79 16.97
C HIS A 131 1.81 4.08 17.43
N ASP A 132 1.76 3.93 18.77
CA ASP A 132 1.03 3.02 19.67
C ASP A 132 -0.50 3.15 19.78
N ASP A 133 -1.23 3.16 18.67
CA ASP A 133 -2.69 3.23 18.71
C ASP A 133 -3.39 1.91 19.13
N ASN A 134 -2.81 1.09 20.02
CA ASN A 134 -3.30 -0.27 20.31
C ASN A 134 -3.70 -0.99 19.00
N PHE A 135 -2.82 -0.93 18.00
CA PHE A 135 -3.13 -1.39 16.66
C PHE A 135 -3.21 -2.91 16.65
N GLU A 136 -4.42 -3.43 16.49
CA GLU A 136 -4.70 -4.86 16.45
C GLU A 136 -5.01 -5.26 15.00
N PRO A 137 -4.07 -5.89 14.29
CA PRO A 137 -4.29 -6.33 12.91
C PRO A 137 -5.46 -7.31 12.84
N VAL A 138 -6.26 -7.19 11.80
CA VAL A 138 -7.35 -8.12 11.52
C VAL A 138 -7.30 -8.53 10.06
N ASN A 139 -7.81 -9.72 9.75
CA ASN A 139 -7.95 -10.16 8.37
C ASN A 139 -9.01 -9.31 7.65
N PHE A 140 -8.59 -8.52 6.66
CA PHE A 140 -9.47 -7.63 5.90
C PHE A 140 -10.57 -8.37 5.14
N GLU A 141 -10.38 -9.65 4.79
CA GLU A 141 -11.39 -10.44 4.09
C GLU A 141 -12.64 -10.63 4.97
N SER A 142 -12.48 -10.70 6.30
CA SER A 142 -13.61 -10.75 7.24
C SER A 142 -14.47 -9.48 7.24
N LEU A 143 -13.89 -8.37 6.75
CA LEU A 143 -14.54 -7.06 6.65
C LEU A 143 -15.21 -6.86 5.28
N TYR A 144 -14.96 -7.75 4.31
CA TYR A 144 -15.51 -7.66 2.96
C TYR A 144 -16.91 -8.27 2.92
N LYS A 145 -17.95 -7.43 2.84
CA LYS A 145 -19.37 -7.86 2.84
C LYS A 145 -20.15 -7.07 1.80
N ASN A 146 -21.03 -7.74 1.06
CA ASN A 146 -21.90 -7.11 0.06
C ASN A 146 -21.12 -6.19 -0.89
N THR A 147 -19.99 -6.68 -1.44
CA THR A 147 -19.11 -5.94 -2.36
C THR A 147 -18.52 -4.63 -1.79
N ARG A 148 -18.41 -4.50 -0.46
CA ARG A 148 -17.79 -3.34 0.20
C ARG A 148 -17.04 -3.75 1.47
N PHE A 149 -16.05 -2.96 1.86
CA PHE A 149 -15.38 -3.14 3.15
C PHE A 149 -16.13 -2.41 4.27
N GLN A 150 -16.42 -3.12 5.37
CA GLN A 150 -17.01 -2.57 6.59
C GLN A 150 -15.92 -1.95 7.48
N THR A 151 -15.37 -0.81 7.04
CA THR A 151 -14.33 -0.07 7.78
C THR A 151 -14.71 1.39 7.97
N SER A 152 -14.35 1.99 9.11
CA SER A 152 -14.75 3.38 9.48
C SER A 152 -13.92 4.46 8.80
N GLY A 153 -12.73 4.13 8.29
CA GLY A 153 -11.85 5.12 7.68
C GLY A 153 -10.57 4.52 7.13
N MET A 154 -9.59 5.40 6.94
CA MET A 154 -8.23 5.05 6.58
C MET A 154 -7.26 5.84 7.46
N ILE A 155 -6.11 5.25 7.76
CA ILE A 155 -4.96 5.91 8.37
C ILE A 155 -3.73 5.61 7.51
N TYR A 156 -2.71 6.45 7.60
CA TYR A 156 -1.40 6.15 7.03
C TYR A 156 -0.46 5.55 8.07
N ARG A 157 0.17 4.42 7.75
CA ARG A 157 1.05 3.71 8.67
C ARG A 157 2.16 2.95 7.92
N PRO A 158 3.27 3.60 7.55
CA PRO A 158 4.35 3.00 6.77
C PRO A 158 5.25 2.03 7.57
N TYR A 159 4.65 1.07 8.28
CA TYR A 159 5.34 0.27 9.29
C TYR A 159 6.49 -0.59 8.71
N PRO A 160 7.76 -0.28 9.01
CA PRO A 160 8.91 -0.87 8.30
C PRO A 160 9.00 -2.40 8.35
N PRO A 161 8.79 -3.08 9.50
CA PRO A 161 8.87 -4.54 9.55
C PRO A 161 7.89 -5.23 8.59
N VAL A 162 6.67 -4.69 8.45
CA VAL A 162 5.67 -5.24 7.53
C VAL A 162 6.07 -4.99 6.07
N LEU A 163 6.58 -3.81 5.75
CA LEU A 163 7.03 -3.48 4.40
C LEU A 163 8.25 -4.32 3.98
N LEU A 164 9.21 -4.52 4.87
CA LEU A 164 10.32 -5.44 4.61
C LEU A 164 9.84 -6.89 4.41
N ALA A 165 8.86 -7.35 5.20
CA ALA A 165 8.27 -8.68 5.02
C ALA A 165 7.50 -8.81 3.69
N ILE A 166 6.82 -7.75 3.24
CA ILE A 166 6.19 -7.68 1.91
C ILE A 166 7.25 -7.83 0.81
N GLN A 167 8.33 -7.05 0.86
CA GLN A 167 9.42 -7.16 -0.12
C GLN A 167 10.07 -8.55 -0.10
N GLY A 168 10.33 -9.08 1.10
CA GLY A 168 10.89 -10.42 1.31
C GLY A 168 9.99 -11.55 0.80
N SER A 169 8.67 -11.33 0.72
CA SER A 169 7.73 -12.29 0.16
C SER A 169 7.65 -12.19 -1.38
N ILE A 170 7.75 -10.98 -1.93
CA ILE A 170 7.63 -10.72 -3.37
C ILE A 170 8.90 -11.15 -4.11
N TRP A 171 10.06 -10.65 -3.70
CA TRP A 171 11.28 -10.72 -4.52
C TRP A 171 11.82 -12.12 -4.79
N PRO A 172 11.84 -13.07 -3.82
CA PRO A 172 12.31 -14.42 -4.09
C PRO A 172 11.51 -15.13 -5.20
N VAL A 173 10.22 -14.85 -5.32
CA VAL A 173 9.39 -15.39 -6.41
C VAL A 173 9.73 -14.74 -7.73
N LEU A 174 9.78 -13.40 -7.77
CA LEU A 174 10.07 -12.67 -9.00
C LEU A 174 11.46 -13.02 -9.57
N GLN A 175 12.47 -13.12 -8.72
CA GLN A 175 13.83 -13.46 -9.11
C GLN A 175 13.95 -14.86 -9.73
N ARG A 176 13.25 -15.87 -9.19
CA ARG A 176 13.18 -17.22 -9.77
C ARG A 176 12.58 -17.23 -11.18
N HIS A 177 11.81 -16.21 -11.54
CA HIS A 177 11.22 -16.02 -12.86
C HIS A 177 11.94 -14.95 -13.69
N ASN A 178 13.20 -14.64 -13.37
CA ASN A 178 14.03 -13.64 -14.07
C ASN A 178 13.49 -12.20 -14.05
N LEU A 179 12.56 -11.88 -13.14
CA LEU A 179 12.12 -10.52 -12.87
C LEU A 179 12.99 -9.95 -11.74
N ARG A 180 13.84 -8.98 -12.08
CA ARG A 180 14.82 -8.38 -11.17
C ARG A 180 14.41 -6.97 -10.75
N PRO A 181 14.87 -6.48 -9.59
CA PRO A 181 14.70 -5.08 -9.17
C PRO A 181 15.59 -4.15 -10.02
N ASN A 182 15.15 -3.87 -11.24
CA ASN A 182 15.81 -2.97 -12.17
C ASN A 182 15.32 -1.52 -11.96
N ASP A 183 16.01 -0.56 -12.55
CA ASP A 183 15.54 0.82 -12.59
C ASP A 183 14.18 0.89 -13.30
N VAL A 184 13.24 1.60 -12.69
CA VAL A 184 11.88 1.80 -13.21
C VAL A 184 11.91 2.58 -14.54
N SER A 185 12.86 3.50 -14.67
CA SER A 185 13.08 4.38 -15.80
C SER A 185 14.47 5.00 -15.69
N PRO A 186 15.17 5.31 -16.80
CA PRO A 186 16.43 6.06 -16.76
C PRO A 186 16.27 7.48 -16.19
N ASN A 187 15.05 8.02 -16.15
CA ASN A 187 14.79 9.39 -15.68
C ASN A 187 14.51 9.48 -14.16
N TYR A 188 14.37 8.35 -13.47
CA TYR A 188 14.01 8.32 -12.05
C TYR A 188 15.02 7.48 -11.28
N ASN A 189 15.48 7.99 -10.14
CA ASN A 189 16.30 7.23 -9.21
C ASN A 189 15.40 6.35 -8.33
N LEU A 190 14.80 5.34 -8.96
CA LEU A 190 13.85 4.43 -8.34
C LEU A 190 13.97 3.05 -9.00
N LYS A 191 14.15 2.02 -8.18
CA LYS A 191 14.13 0.62 -8.62
C LYS A 191 12.77 0.00 -8.37
N HIS A 192 12.44 -1.04 -9.14
CA HIS A 192 11.25 -1.83 -8.86
C HIS A 192 11.32 -2.39 -7.44
N GLY A 193 10.17 -2.43 -6.76
CA GLY A 193 10.02 -2.94 -5.40
C GLY A 193 10.38 -1.94 -4.30
N GLU A 194 11.10 -0.87 -4.62
CA GLU A 194 11.27 0.24 -3.70
C GLU A 194 9.93 0.95 -3.48
N TYR A 195 9.75 1.49 -2.28
CA TYR A 195 8.52 2.17 -1.94
C TYR A 195 8.56 3.64 -2.36
N LEU A 196 7.43 4.12 -2.88
CA LEU A 196 7.27 5.46 -3.42
C LEU A 196 7.11 6.50 -2.33
N TRP A 197 7.76 7.65 -2.51
CA TRP A 197 7.62 8.80 -1.63
C TRP A 197 6.16 9.29 -1.56
N PRO A 198 5.53 9.26 -0.36
CA PRO A 198 4.16 9.75 -0.16
C PRO A 198 4.03 11.27 -0.40
N PRO A 199 2.81 11.77 -0.63
CA PRO A 199 2.56 13.20 -0.75
C PRO A 199 2.61 13.90 0.61
N PHE A 200 3.81 14.01 1.18
CA PHE A 200 4.07 14.77 2.39
C PHE A 200 4.04 16.27 2.12
N GLN A 201 3.75 17.02 3.17
CA GLN A 201 3.87 18.46 3.27
C GLN A 201 4.62 18.80 4.56
N PRO A 202 5.20 20.01 4.67
CA PRO A 202 5.68 20.50 5.95
C PRO A 202 4.53 20.47 6.98
N GLY A 203 4.82 19.96 8.18
CA GLY A 203 3.90 20.01 9.31
C GLY A 203 3.83 21.43 9.91
N PRO A 204 3.06 21.63 10.99
CA PRO A 204 2.92 22.92 11.67
C PRO A 204 4.26 23.56 12.04
N ASP A 205 5.25 22.75 12.43
CA ASP A 205 6.58 23.19 12.87
C ASP A 205 7.61 23.29 11.71
N GLY A 206 7.16 23.12 10.46
CA GLY A 206 8.04 23.13 9.29
C GLY A 206 8.88 21.86 9.14
N LEU A 207 10.07 21.99 8.54
CA LEU A 207 10.95 20.89 8.10
C LEU A 207 11.87 20.33 9.20
N PRO A 208 11.29 19.91 10.32
CA PRO A 208 11.56 18.51 10.67
C PRO A 208 10.28 17.67 10.82
N SER A 209 9.10 18.29 10.79
CA SER A 209 7.82 17.59 10.86
C SER A 209 7.24 17.41 9.47
N LEU A 210 7.00 16.16 9.06
CA LEU A 210 6.31 15.85 7.81
C LEU A 210 4.87 15.48 8.11
N ASP A 211 3.90 16.19 7.56
CA ASP A 211 2.50 15.75 7.61
C ASP A 211 2.04 15.25 6.26
N LEU A 212 0.97 14.47 6.25
CA LEU A 212 0.31 14.12 5.00
C LEU A 212 -0.47 15.30 4.47
N ARG A 213 -0.58 15.38 3.15
CA ARG A 213 -1.52 16.30 2.51
C ARG A 213 -2.94 16.11 3.08
N PRO A 214 -3.68 17.19 3.37
CA PRO A 214 -5.08 17.11 3.74
C PRO A 214 -5.88 16.30 2.72
N ASN A 215 -6.80 15.48 3.22
CA ASN A 215 -7.65 14.60 2.41
C ASN A 215 -6.96 13.42 1.72
N LEU A 216 -5.65 13.18 1.90
CA LEU A 216 -5.00 12.02 1.29
C LEU A 216 -5.71 10.70 1.66
N GLU A 217 -6.02 10.53 2.94
CA GLU A 217 -6.72 9.33 3.44
C GLU A 217 -8.12 9.18 2.82
N HIS A 218 -8.83 10.29 2.65
CA HIS A 218 -10.12 10.33 1.96
C HIS A 218 -9.97 9.94 0.48
N ASP A 219 -9.01 10.52 -0.23
CA ASP A 219 -8.77 10.25 -1.64
C ASP A 219 -8.35 8.78 -1.86
N LEU A 220 -7.48 8.25 -1.01
CA LEU A 220 -7.09 6.83 -1.04
C LEU A 220 -8.30 5.93 -0.74
N ARG A 221 -9.17 6.31 0.20
CA ARG A 221 -10.39 5.57 0.51
C ARG A 221 -11.35 5.50 -0.68
N GLN A 222 -11.55 6.61 -1.40
CA GLN A 222 -12.35 6.62 -2.62
C GLN A 222 -11.79 5.66 -3.67
N ARG A 223 -10.45 5.60 -3.82
CA ARG A 223 -9.79 4.72 -4.78
C ARG A 223 -9.93 3.24 -4.44
N ILE A 224 -9.78 2.86 -3.16
CA ILE A 224 -10.07 1.48 -2.73
C ILE A 224 -11.53 1.15 -3.06
N THR A 225 -12.46 2.04 -2.72
CA THR A 225 -13.89 1.82 -2.95
C THR A 225 -14.19 1.58 -4.42
N ALA A 226 -13.67 2.43 -5.32
CA ALA A 226 -13.82 2.25 -6.76
C ALA A 226 -13.24 0.92 -7.27
N ARG A 227 -12.08 0.51 -6.73
CA ARG A 227 -11.43 -0.77 -7.08
C ARG A 227 -12.21 -1.98 -6.59
N VAL A 228 -12.78 -1.87 -5.39
CA VAL A 228 -13.65 -2.87 -4.79
C VAL A 228 -14.92 -3.05 -5.62
N THR A 229 -15.54 -1.96 -6.08
CA THR A 229 -16.73 -2.04 -6.93
C THR A 229 -16.42 -2.66 -8.30
N ALA A 230 -15.24 -2.40 -8.85
CA ALA A 230 -14.81 -2.99 -10.12
C ALA A 230 -14.24 -4.41 -9.99
N HIS A 231 -14.05 -4.91 -8.78
CA HIS A 231 -13.47 -6.23 -8.52
C HIS A 231 -14.48 -7.33 -8.86
N SER A 232 -14.03 -8.32 -9.63
CA SER A 232 -14.80 -9.53 -9.90
C SER A 232 -13.86 -10.75 -9.96
N GLN A 233 -14.43 -11.95 -9.98
CA GLN A 233 -13.65 -13.17 -10.19
C GLN A 233 -12.97 -13.23 -11.57
N VAL A 234 -13.59 -12.62 -12.60
CA VAL A 234 -13.06 -12.59 -13.97
C VAL A 234 -11.96 -11.55 -14.13
N THR A 235 -12.10 -10.43 -13.43
CA THR A 235 -11.16 -9.30 -13.46
C THR A 235 -10.70 -8.95 -12.04
N PRO A 236 -9.85 -9.80 -11.42
CA PRO A 236 -9.43 -9.60 -10.04
C PRO A 236 -8.60 -8.31 -9.91
N ALA A 237 -9.12 -7.36 -9.13
CA ALA A 237 -8.44 -6.11 -8.79
C ALA A 237 -7.89 -6.06 -7.36
N LEU A 238 -8.20 -7.07 -6.54
CA LEU A 238 -7.87 -7.15 -5.13
C LEU A 238 -7.16 -8.47 -4.88
N TYR A 239 -6.03 -8.40 -4.19
CA TYR A 239 -5.22 -9.57 -3.86
C TYR A 239 -4.91 -9.58 -2.37
N HIS A 240 -4.85 -10.77 -1.81
CA HIS A 240 -4.46 -11.03 -0.44
C HIS A 240 -3.05 -11.63 -0.45
N MET A 241 -2.19 -11.12 0.42
CA MET A 241 -0.90 -11.71 0.74
C MET A 241 -0.76 -11.82 2.26
N GLY A 242 -0.38 -13.01 2.74
CA GLY A 242 -0.01 -13.21 4.13
C GLY A 242 1.49 -13.00 4.30
N VAL A 243 1.91 -12.20 5.27
CA VAL A 243 3.33 -12.02 5.63
C VAL A 243 3.54 -12.29 7.11
N ASN A 244 4.66 -12.87 7.50
CA ASN A 244 4.96 -13.15 8.90
C ASN A 244 5.83 -12.02 9.47
N VAL A 245 5.37 -11.40 10.56
CA VAL A 245 6.06 -10.33 11.28
C VAL A 245 5.93 -10.61 12.77
N ASP A 246 7.05 -10.70 13.48
CA ASP A 246 7.11 -10.97 14.92
C ASP A 246 6.28 -12.19 15.36
N GLY A 247 6.39 -13.27 14.58
CA GLY A 247 5.65 -14.53 14.82
C GLY A 247 4.16 -14.50 14.46
N ASN A 248 3.63 -13.36 14.00
CA ASN A 248 2.22 -13.20 13.64
C ASN A 248 2.04 -13.11 12.12
N THR A 249 1.00 -13.76 11.60
CA THR A 249 0.61 -13.57 10.19
C THR A 249 -0.21 -12.28 10.05
N ARG A 250 0.32 -11.37 9.24
CA ARG A 250 -0.30 -10.09 8.85
C ARG A 250 -0.99 -10.27 7.50
N HIS A 251 -2.19 -9.74 7.38
CA HIS A 251 -3.04 -9.89 6.19
C HIS A 251 -3.00 -8.62 5.34
N ILE A 252 -2.27 -8.67 4.23
CA ILE A 252 -2.02 -7.52 3.37
C ILE A 252 -2.99 -7.55 2.19
N LEU A 253 -3.79 -6.49 2.08
CA LEU A 253 -4.59 -6.20 0.90
C LEU A 253 -3.70 -5.47 -0.12
N MET A 254 -3.56 -6.06 -1.28
CA MET A 254 -2.81 -5.53 -2.41
C MET A 254 -3.77 -5.10 -3.52
N LEU A 255 -3.56 -3.90 -4.07
CA LEU A 255 -4.30 -3.38 -5.21
C LEU A 255 -3.34 -2.97 -6.33
N THR A 256 -3.73 -3.23 -7.58
CA THR A 256 -3.01 -2.70 -8.75
C THR A 256 -3.68 -1.43 -9.27
N GLY A 257 -2.86 -0.49 -9.75
CA GLY A 257 -3.31 0.81 -10.25
C GLY A 257 -2.86 1.11 -11.68
N ARG A 258 -3.40 2.18 -12.27
CA ARG A 258 -2.81 2.81 -13.47
C ARG A 258 -1.94 3.97 -13.00
N SER A 259 -0.75 4.15 -13.55
CA SER A 259 0.19 5.19 -13.10
C SER A 259 -0.43 6.59 -13.08
N LYS A 260 -1.19 6.97 -14.11
CA LYS A 260 -1.88 8.28 -14.18
C LYS A 260 -2.83 8.58 -13.01
N ASP A 261 -3.24 7.56 -12.28
CA ASP A 261 -4.15 7.69 -11.15
C ASP A 261 -3.36 8.04 -9.86
N PHE A 262 -2.03 7.88 -9.81
CA PHE A 262 -1.24 7.93 -8.57
C PHE A 262 0.05 8.78 -8.68
N PHE A 263 0.21 9.54 -9.75
CA PHE A 263 1.31 10.48 -9.94
C PHE A 263 0.75 11.81 -10.47
N ASP A 264 1.36 12.94 -10.08
CA ASP A 264 0.94 14.27 -10.52
C ASP A 264 1.30 14.55 -11.98
N GLU A 265 2.44 14.03 -12.40
CA GLU A 265 2.94 14.14 -13.76
C GLU A 265 2.50 12.95 -14.64
N LYS A 266 2.46 13.17 -15.95
CA LYS A 266 2.18 12.11 -16.92
C LYS A 266 3.40 11.21 -17.04
N VAL A 267 3.51 10.23 -16.14
CA VAL A 267 4.59 9.24 -16.19
C VAL A 267 4.25 8.12 -17.18
N HIS A 268 5.13 7.86 -18.13
CA HIS A 268 5.05 6.70 -19.02
C HIS A 268 5.97 5.58 -18.50
N LEU A 269 5.39 4.54 -17.90
CA LEU A 269 6.10 3.40 -17.32
C LEU A 269 5.66 2.09 -17.98
N PRO A 270 6.06 1.82 -19.23
CA PRO A 270 5.53 0.68 -19.99
C PRO A 270 5.94 -0.68 -19.42
N GLN A 271 6.96 -0.73 -18.56
CA GLN A 271 7.48 -1.95 -17.96
C GLN A 271 7.12 -2.08 -16.46
N SER A 272 6.27 -1.19 -15.94
CA SER A 272 5.97 -1.13 -14.51
C SER A 272 4.48 -1.05 -14.23
N GLN A 273 4.04 -1.70 -13.16
CA GLN A 273 2.70 -1.58 -12.61
C GLN A 273 2.78 -1.09 -11.17
N ILE A 274 1.93 -0.12 -10.82
CA ILE A 274 1.83 0.35 -9.43
C ILE A 274 1.01 -0.63 -8.59
N TRP A 275 1.53 -0.91 -7.41
CA TRP A 275 0.93 -1.72 -6.36
C TRP A 275 0.78 -0.88 -5.10
N LEU A 276 -0.39 -0.98 -4.48
CA LEU A 276 -0.69 -0.34 -3.20
C LEU A 276 -0.94 -1.40 -2.14
N PHE A 277 -0.38 -1.19 -0.96
CA PHE A 277 -0.40 -2.14 0.14
C PHE A 277 -1.18 -1.55 1.32
N TYR A 278 -2.13 -2.33 1.81
CA TYR A 278 -2.97 -1.96 2.94
C TYR A 278 -3.03 -3.11 3.93
N GLU A 279 -3.25 -2.77 5.19
CA GLU A 279 -3.63 -3.69 6.24
C GLU A 279 -4.92 -3.19 6.88
N SER A 280 -5.73 -4.07 7.48
CA SER A 280 -6.84 -3.63 8.33
C SER A 280 -6.54 -3.88 9.78
N ALA A 281 -7.00 -2.98 10.66
CA ALA A 281 -6.82 -3.13 12.09
C ALA A 281 -7.93 -2.45 12.89
N LYS A 282 -8.12 -2.90 14.13
CA LYS A 282 -8.77 -2.08 15.15
C LYS A 282 -7.73 -1.13 15.73
N VAL A 283 -8.15 0.11 15.94
CA VAL A 283 -7.30 1.21 16.39
C VAL A 283 -7.95 1.74 17.66
N ASN A 284 -7.19 1.90 18.75
CA ASN A 284 -7.66 2.44 20.03
C ASN A 284 -8.95 1.78 20.55
N ARG A 285 -9.05 0.45 20.39
CA ARG A 285 -10.22 -0.36 20.77
C ARG A 285 -11.54 0.09 20.09
N GLU A 286 -11.46 0.79 18.97
CA GLU A 286 -12.63 1.12 18.17
C GLU A 286 -13.41 -0.14 17.76
N LYS A 287 -14.74 -0.05 17.76
CA LYS A 287 -15.62 -1.17 17.38
C LYS A 287 -15.46 -1.55 15.90
N THR A 288 -15.14 -0.58 15.06
CA THR A 288 -15.00 -0.72 13.61
C THR A 288 -13.54 -0.62 13.21
N SER A 289 -13.09 -1.56 12.38
CA SER A 289 -11.73 -1.53 11.86
C SER A 289 -11.50 -0.39 10.87
N LYS A 290 -10.25 0.07 10.77
CA LYS A 290 -9.78 1.01 9.74
C LYS A 290 -8.88 0.28 8.76
N PHE A 291 -8.68 0.86 7.58
CA PHE A 291 -7.56 0.50 6.72
C PHE A 291 -6.34 1.34 7.09
N ALA A 292 -5.20 0.69 7.23
CA ALA A 292 -3.89 1.33 7.27
C ALA A 292 -3.27 1.24 5.89
N PHE A 293 -3.01 2.37 5.25
CA PHE A 293 -2.19 2.43 4.05
C PHE A 293 -0.72 2.32 4.44
N LEU A 294 -0.06 1.27 3.96
CA LEU A 294 1.32 0.95 4.29
C LEU A 294 2.30 1.63 3.32
N GLY A 295 1.97 1.62 2.03
CA GLY A 295 2.85 2.18 1.02
C GLY A 295 2.44 1.76 -0.40
N ALA A 296 3.14 2.32 -1.37
CA ALA A 296 3.00 1.96 -2.77
C ALA A 296 4.35 1.65 -3.38
N SER A 297 4.40 0.72 -4.34
CA SER A 297 5.62 0.36 -5.05
C SER A 297 5.32 0.11 -6.53
N LEU A 298 6.34 0.25 -7.37
CA LEU A 298 6.28 -0.18 -8.77
C LEU A 298 6.91 -1.56 -8.88
N LEU A 299 6.17 -2.53 -9.41
CA LEU A 299 6.69 -3.86 -9.75
C LEU A 299 6.80 -4.02 -11.27
N PRO A 300 7.67 -4.91 -11.77
CA PRO A 300 7.75 -5.20 -13.20
C PRO A 300 6.41 -5.69 -13.75
N ILE A 301 6.11 -5.41 -15.02
CA ILE A 301 5.02 -6.11 -15.71
C ILE A 301 5.26 -7.62 -15.67
N GLY A 302 4.19 -8.39 -15.46
CA GLY A 302 4.27 -9.84 -15.25
C GLY A 302 4.38 -10.25 -13.78
N ALA A 303 4.69 -9.32 -12.86
CA ALA A 303 4.81 -9.63 -11.44
C ALA A 303 3.50 -10.18 -10.86
N LYS A 304 2.36 -9.61 -11.26
CA LYS A 304 1.03 -10.06 -10.82
C LYS A 304 0.82 -11.55 -11.09
N GLU A 305 1.06 -11.97 -12.31
CA GLU A 305 0.90 -13.36 -12.76
C GLU A 305 1.82 -14.27 -11.95
N LYS A 306 3.10 -13.90 -11.78
CA LYS A 306 4.06 -14.72 -11.04
C LYS A 306 3.77 -14.82 -9.55
N LEU A 307 3.30 -13.74 -8.93
CA LEU A 307 2.89 -13.78 -7.52
C LEU A 307 1.65 -14.65 -7.30
N VAL A 308 0.71 -14.65 -8.25
CA VAL A 308 -0.50 -15.48 -8.19
C VAL A 308 -0.21 -16.95 -8.46
N GLU A 309 0.54 -17.26 -9.52
CA GLU A 309 0.93 -18.63 -9.89
C GLU A 309 1.69 -19.35 -8.76
N ASN A 310 2.47 -18.59 -7.97
CA ASN A 310 3.26 -19.12 -6.85
C ASN A 310 2.58 -19.01 -5.48
N GLY A 311 1.32 -18.56 -5.42
CA GLY A 311 0.55 -18.47 -4.18
C GLY A 311 1.01 -17.41 -3.17
N VAL A 312 1.90 -16.48 -3.56
CA VAL A 312 2.27 -15.33 -2.71
C VAL A 312 1.12 -14.32 -2.65
N ALA A 313 0.48 -14.07 -3.79
CA ALA A 313 -0.72 -13.26 -3.88
C ALA A 313 -1.90 -14.15 -4.27
N ARG A 314 -3.01 -14.08 -3.55
CA ARG A 314 -4.26 -14.77 -3.91
C ARG A 314 -5.31 -13.74 -4.29
N ALA A 315 -6.03 -13.92 -5.40
CA ALA A 315 -7.20 -13.09 -5.68
C ALA A 315 -8.22 -13.20 -4.53
N VAL A 316 -8.71 -12.06 -4.04
CA VAL A 316 -9.77 -12.05 -3.04
C VAL A 316 -11.03 -12.63 -3.69
N SER A 317 -11.66 -13.61 -3.04
CA SER A 317 -12.88 -14.20 -3.60
C SER A 317 -14.10 -13.38 -3.18
N SER A 318 -14.92 -12.97 -4.14
CA SER A 318 -16.21 -12.35 -3.86
C SER A 318 -17.24 -13.32 -3.26
N ALA A 319 -16.93 -14.62 -3.20
CA ALA A 319 -17.87 -15.68 -2.83
C ALA A 319 -18.08 -15.86 -1.32
N HIS A 320 -17.46 -15.04 -0.45
CA HIS A 320 -17.77 -15.03 0.98
C HIS A 320 -19.06 -14.23 1.28
N VAL A 321 -20.17 -14.66 0.69
CA VAL A 321 -21.49 -14.46 1.28
C VAL A 321 -21.74 -15.72 2.10
N ALA A 322 -21.34 -15.68 3.37
CA ALA A 322 -21.65 -16.75 4.31
C ALA A 322 -23.18 -16.95 4.34
N LEU A 323 -23.61 -18.18 4.06
CA LEU A 323 -24.93 -18.65 4.42
C LEU A 323 -25.13 -18.39 5.93
N PRO A 324 -26.27 -17.81 6.35
CA PRO A 324 -26.55 -17.65 7.77
C PRO A 324 -26.58 -19.03 8.45
N HIS A 325 -25.77 -19.18 9.50
CA HIS A 325 -25.97 -20.21 10.53
C HIS A 325 -27.10 -19.79 11.46
#